data_AF-A0A938VDM5-F1
#
_entry.id   AF-A0A938VDM5-F1
#
_cell.length_a   1.000
_cell.length_b   1.000
_cell.length_c   1.000
_cell.angle_alpha   90.00
_cell.angle_beta   90.00
_cell.angle_gamma   90.00
#
_symmetry.space_group_name_H-M   'P 1'
#
loop_
_entity.id
_entity.type
_entity.pdbx_description
1 polymer ?
#
loop_
_entity_poly.entity_id
_entity_poly.type
_entity_poly.pdbx_seq_one_letter_code
_entity_poly.pdbx_strand_id
1 'polypeptide(L)'
;MAAYLPAEGIVLMQVAVGRKENELSVALESLRCLDLRGKVVMGDVQHTQRALSIQILDAGADDLWLAKDNQPTLREEISLLFTADDGTVEGGRLRHDCQTFQAGDKGHG
;
A
#
# COMPACT_ATOMS: atom_id res chain seq x y z
N MET A 1 -9.66 -2.69 -13.86
CA MET A 1 -9.44 -2.60 -12.40
C MET A 1 -10.74 -2.93 -11.69
N ALA A 2 -10.68 -3.59 -10.53
CA ALA A 2 -11.86 -3.89 -9.70
C ALA A 2 -11.58 -3.63 -8.22
N ALA A 3 -12.60 -3.20 -7.48
CA ALA A 3 -12.58 -3.13 -6.02
C ALA A 3 -13.48 -4.22 -5.44
N TYR A 4 -12.95 -4.99 -4.50
CA TYR A 4 -13.58 -6.20 -3.98
C TYR A 4 -13.53 -6.20 -2.45
N LEU A 5 -14.64 -6.58 -1.80
CA LEU A 5 -14.74 -6.83 -0.37
C LEU A 5 -14.66 -8.35 -0.12
N PRO A 6 -13.52 -8.89 0.32
CA PRO A 6 -13.34 -10.34 0.44
C PRO A 6 -14.24 -10.98 1.50
N ALA A 7 -14.45 -10.29 2.62
CA ALA A 7 -15.30 -10.79 3.70
C ALA A 7 -16.76 -10.97 3.28
N GLU A 8 -17.24 -10.11 2.38
CA GLU A 8 -18.63 -10.09 1.92
C GLU A 8 -18.82 -10.83 0.59
N GLY A 9 -17.74 -11.13 -0.13
CA GLY A 9 -17.81 -11.74 -1.45
C GLY A 9 -18.30 -10.79 -2.55
N ILE A 10 -18.22 -9.46 -2.34
CA ILE A 10 -18.86 -8.45 -3.20
C ILE A 10 -17.83 -7.69 -4.02
N VAL A 11 -18.07 -7.56 -5.32
CA VAL A 11 -17.39 -6.58 -6.18
C VAL A 11 -18.12 -5.24 -6.06
N LEU A 12 -17.45 -4.25 -5.48
CA LEU A 12 -18.01 -2.91 -5.29
C LEU A 12 -18.00 -2.09 -6.59
N MET A 13 -16.96 -2.27 -7.39
CA MET A 13 -16.87 -1.63 -8.70
C MET A 13 -15.94 -2.40 -9.62
N GLN A 14 -16.17 -2.26 -10.92
CA GLN A 14 -15.24 -2.70 -11.95
C GLN A 14 -15.15 -1.62 -13.03
N VAL A 15 -13.96 -1.08 -13.23
CA VAL A 15 -13.68 -0.05 -14.23
C VAL A 15 -12.79 -0.64 -15.31
N ALA A 16 -13.22 -0.51 -16.56
CA ALA A 16 -12.39 -0.88 -17.70
C ALA A 16 -11.25 0.14 -17.82
N VAL A 17 -10.00 -0.34 -17.86
CA VAL A 17 -8.83 0.52 -18.08
C VAL A 17 -8.57 0.55 -19.59
N GLY A 18 -8.72 1.72 -20.20
CA GLY A 18 -8.49 1.90 -21.63
C GLY A 18 -7.02 1.67 -22.02
N ARG A 19 -6.77 1.30 -23.28
CA ARG A 19 -5.42 0.97 -23.81
C ARG A 19 -4.40 2.12 -23.75
N LYS A 20 -4.87 3.36 -23.57
CA LYS A 20 -4.06 4.60 -23.42
C LYS A 20 -4.25 5.26 -22.04
N GLU A 21 -5.11 4.70 -21.19
CA GLU A 21 -5.37 5.26 -19.88
C GLU A 21 -4.30 4.78 -18.90
N ASN A 22 -3.80 5.72 -18.08
CA ASN A 22 -2.88 5.37 -17.02
C ASN A 22 -3.66 4.71 -15.89
N GLU A 23 -3.33 3.47 -15.58
CA GLU A 23 -3.96 2.66 -14.54
C GLU A 23 -3.97 3.37 -13.18
N LEU A 24 -2.96 4.21 -12.90
CA LEU A 24 -2.91 5.06 -11.72
C LEU A 24 -4.08 6.05 -11.64
N SER A 25 -4.41 6.72 -12.75
CA SER A 25 -5.51 7.68 -12.79
C SER A 25 -6.85 7.00 -12.52
N VAL A 26 -7.05 5.81 -13.10
CA VAL A 26 -8.26 5.00 -12.92
C VAL A 26 -8.36 4.53 -11.47
N ALA A 27 -7.25 4.14 -10.84
CA ALA A 27 -7.21 3.77 -9.42
C ALA A 27 -7.61 4.92 -8.50
N LEU A 28 -7.05 6.11 -8.72
CA LEU A 28 -7.38 7.32 -7.95
C LEU A 28 -8.87 7.67 -8.07
N GLU A 29 -9.41 7.66 -9.29
CA GLU A 29 -10.84 7.90 -9.54
C GLU A 29 -11.74 6.88 -8.87
N SER A 30 -11.39 5.61 -8.99
CA SER A 30 -12.11 4.49 -8.39
C SER A 30 -12.23 4.65 -6.88
N LEU A 31 -11.10 4.91 -6.19
CA LEU A 31 -11.08 5.05 -4.74
C LEU A 31 -11.92 6.21 -4.21
N ARG A 32 -12.12 7.29 -4.98
CA ARG A 32 -12.99 8.42 -4.57
C ARG A 32 -14.46 8.03 -4.43
N CYS A 33 -14.87 6.96 -5.09
CA CYS A 33 -16.26 6.50 -5.09
C CYS A 33 -16.58 5.53 -3.92
N LEU A 34 -15.59 5.19 -3.09
CA LEU A 34 -15.73 4.23 -2.00
C LEU A 34 -15.66 4.90 -0.63
N ASP A 35 -16.41 4.37 0.33
CA ASP A 35 -16.21 4.68 1.74
C ASP A 35 -15.05 3.85 2.30
N LEU A 36 -13.88 4.48 2.37
CA LEU A 36 -12.65 3.83 2.82
C LEU A 36 -12.46 3.90 4.34
N ARG A 37 -13.28 4.63 5.10
CA ARG A 37 -13.02 4.88 6.53
C ARG A 37 -12.85 3.57 7.32
N GLY A 38 -11.71 3.45 8.00
CA GLY A 38 -11.34 2.28 8.79
C GLY A 38 -11.12 1.00 7.97
N LYS A 39 -10.82 1.12 6.67
CA LYS A 39 -10.47 0.01 5.78
C LYS A 39 -8.96 -0.01 5.54
N VAL A 40 -8.43 -1.18 5.19
CA VAL A 40 -7.09 -1.33 4.64
C VAL A 40 -7.21 -1.53 3.13
N VAL A 41 -6.52 -0.70 2.36
CA VAL A 41 -6.46 -0.80 0.90
C VAL A 41 -5.16 -1.49 0.50
N MET A 42 -5.27 -2.50 -0.36
CA MET A 42 -4.13 -3.26 -0.88
C MET A 42 -4.22 -3.33 -2.40
N GLY A 43 -3.07 -3.47 -3.05
CA GLY A 43 -2.99 -3.67 -4.50
C GLY A 43 -1.63 -4.22 -4.91
N ASP A 44 -1.42 -4.36 -6.21
CA ASP A 44 -0.16 -4.88 -6.73
C ASP A 44 1.00 -3.88 -6.57
N VAL A 45 2.19 -4.38 -6.90
CA VAL A 45 3.45 -3.63 -6.85
C VAL A 45 3.42 -2.35 -7.71
N GLN A 46 2.67 -2.32 -8.82
CA GLN A 46 2.60 -1.14 -9.69
C GLN A 46 1.78 0.00 -9.07
N HIS A 47 0.88 -0.33 -8.13
CA HIS A 47 0.05 0.62 -7.39
C HIS A 47 0.76 1.28 -6.20
N THR A 48 1.99 0.89 -5.85
CA THR A 48 2.82 1.53 -4.81
C THR A 48 3.26 2.93 -5.26
N GLN A 49 2.30 3.86 -5.30
CA GLN A 49 2.44 5.22 -5.78
C GLN A 49 2.04 6.16 -4.65
N ARG A 50 2.89 7.15 -4.38
CA ARG A 50 2.69 8.11 -3.29
C ARG A 50 1.32 8.81 -3.35
N ALA A 51 0.82 9.12 -4.55
CA ALA A 51 -0.48 9.76 -4.73
C ALA A 51 -1.65 8.88 -4.24
N LEU A 52 -1.57 7.56 -4.43
CA LEU A 52 -2.59 6.62 -3.94
C LEU A 52 -2.55 6.56 -2.41
N SER A 53 -1.36 6.42 -1.82
CA SER A 53 -1.19 6.43 -0.35
C SER A 53 -1.79 7.67 0.29
N ILE A 54 -1.47 8.86 -0.23
CA ILE A 54 -2.01 10.12 0.32
C ILE A 54 -3.54 10.13 0.25
N GLN A 55 -4.13 9.75 -0.89
CA GLN A 55 -5.58 9.73 -1.03
C GLN A 55 -6.26 8.74 -0.06
N ILE A 56 -5.65 7.59 0.19
CA ILE A 56 -6.20 6.56 1.11
C ILE A 56 -6.17 7.08 2.55
N LEU A 57 -5.04 7.65 2.97
CA LEU A 57 -4.88 8.24 4.30
C LEU A 57 -5.83 9.43 4.53
N ASP A 58 -5.97 10.31 3.53
CA ASP A 58 -6.91 11.44 3.57
C ASP A 58 -8.38 10.97 3.68
N ALA A 59 -8.69 9.78 3.19
CA ALA A 59 -10.01 9.15 3.33
C ALA A 59 -10.21 8.42 4.67
N GLY A 60 -9.23 8.43 5.57
CA GLY A 60 -9.28 7.75 6.87
C GLY A 60 -9.16 6.23 6.77
N ALA A 61 -8.50 5.73 5.73
CA ALA A 61 -8.07 4.35 5.57
C ALA A 61 -6.57 4.20 5.80
N ASP A 62 -6.14 2.95 5.94
CA ASP A 62 -4.73 2.57 5.90
C ASP A 62 -4.40 1.90 4.54
N ASP A 63 -3.14 1.95 4.13
CA ASP A 63 -2.65 1.28 2.92
C ASP A 63 -1.63 0.18 3.25
N LEU A 64 -1.65 -0.89 2.44
CA LEU A 64 -0.63 -1.93 2.46
C LEU A 64 -0.15 -2.20 1.05
N TRP A 65 1.10 -1.82 0.79
CA TRP A 65 1.74 -1.98 -0.51
C TRP A 65 2.88 -2.98 -0.48
N LEU A 66 3.07 -3.65 -1.60
CA LEU A 66 4.28 -4.43 -1.86
C LEU A 66 5.34 -3.50 -2.49
N ALA A 67 6.38 -3.19 -1.73
CA ALA A 67 7.56 -2.49 -2.22
C ALA A 67 8.58 -3.51 -2.76
N LYS A 68 8.70 -3.60 -4.09
CA LYS A 68 9.61 -4.54 -4.74
C LYS A 68 10.18 -3.94 -6.03
N ASP A 69 11.38 -3.39 -5.93
CA ASP A 69 12.20 -2.87 -7.05
C ASP A 69 11.43 -1.95 -8.04
N ASN A 70 10.30 -1.41 -7.61
CA ASN A 70 9.32 -0.65 -8.40
C ASN A 70 9.49 0.86 -8.24
N GLN A 71 10.22 1.26 -7.19
CA GLN A 71 10.65 2.60 -6.91
C GLN A 71 12.17 2.56 -6.74
N PRO A 72 12.96 3.41 -7.43
CA PRO A 72 14.40 3.23 -7.56
C PRO A 72 15.17 3.13 -6.25
N THR A 73 14.79 3.91 -5.23
CA THR A 73 15.50 4.01 -3.95
C THR A 73 14.74 3.41 -2.78
N LEU A 74 13.43 3.11 -2.94
CA LEU A 74 12.55 2.77 -1.83
C LEU A 74 13.02 1.53 -1.05
N ARG A 75 13.53 0.53 -1.75
CA ARG A 75 14.05 -0.69 -1.10
C ARG A 75 15.27 -0.40 -0.23
N GLU A 76 16.19 0.41 -0.73
CA GLU A 76 17.40 0.80 -0.01
C GLU A 76 17.05 1.69 1.19
N GLU A 77 16.11 2.61 1.02
CA GLU A 77 15.58 3.47 2.09
C GLU A 77 14.88 2.68 3.19
N ILE A 78 14.04 1.69 2.82
CA ILE A 78 13.43 0.77 3.78
C ILE A 78 14.51 -0.02 4.52
N SER A 79 15.51 -0.56 3.80
CA SER A 79 16.61 -1.28 4.44
C SER A 79 17.37 -0.41 5.44
N LEU A 80 17.66 0.84 5.06
CA LEU A 80 18.35 1.80 5.92
C LEU A 80 17.55 2.09 7.19
N LEU A 81 16.23 2.22 7.12
CA LEU A 81 15.37 2.42 8.29
C LEU A 81 15.52 1.31 9.32
N PHE A 82 15.70 0.06 8.86
CA PHE A 82 15.84 -1.11 9.74
C PHE A 82 17.28 -1.41 10.18
N THR A 83 18.29 -0.79 9.56
CA THR A 83 19.71 -1.02 9.89
C THR A 83 20.44 0.20 10.45
N ALA A 84 19.83 1.39 10.42
CA ALA A 84 20.44 2.61 10.96
C ALA A 84 20.48 2.54 12.50
N ASP A 85 21.63 2.87 13.08
CA ASP A 85 21.72 3.24 14.50
C ASP A 85 20.77 4.40 14.76
N ASP A 86 20.06 4.38 15.89
CA ASP A 86 18.87 5.19 16.18
C ASP A 86 18.99 6.73 16.02
N GLY A 87 20.15 7.28 15.64
CA GLY A 87 20.36 8.71 15.47
C GLY A 87 19.99 9.20 14.07
N THR A 88 18.96 10.04 13.97
CA THR A 88 18.76 10.88 12.79
C THR A 88 19.73 12.06 12.78
N VAL A 89 19.99 12.65 11.62
CA VAL A 89 20.84 13.86 11.46
C VAL A 89 20.34 15.07 12.27
N GLU A 90 19.06 15.09 12.64
CA GLU A 90 18.41 16.10 13.48
C GLU A 90 18.37 15.72 14.98
N GLY A 91 19.06 14.65 15.39
CA GLY A 91 19.12 14.20 16.79
C GLY A 91 17.82 13.55 17.31
N GLY A 92 16.82 13.34 16.45
CA GLY A 92 15.65 12.52 16.75
C GLY A 92 15.95 11.03 16.66
N ARG A 93 15.16 10.21 17.35
CA ARG A 93 15.18 8.76 17.15
C ARG A 93 14.32 8.35 15.96
N LEU A 94 14.85 7.47 15.11
CA LEU A 94 14.00 6.73 14.18
C LEU A 94 12.92 6.00 14.98
N ARG A 95 11.66 6.09 14.54
CA ARG A 95 10.57 5.37 15.20
C ARG A 95 10.75 3.88 14.91
N HIS A 96 11.02 3.12 15.96
CA HIS A 96 11.10 1.67 15.94
C HIS A 96 9.84 1.03 16.55
N ASP A 97 8.67 1.65 16.42
CA ASP A 97 7.37 1.05 16.76
C ASP A 97 6.93 -0.01 15.72
N CYS A 98 7.87 -0.54 14.96
CA CYS A 98 7.66 -1.60 13.98
C CYS A 98 7.36 -2.93 14.68
N GLN A 99 6.22 -3.52 14.37
CA GLN A 99 5.91 -4.89 14.76
C GLN A 99 6.22 -5.81 13.58
N THR A 100 6.99 -6.88 13.82
CA THR A 100 7.28 -7.89 12.80
C THR A 100 6.31 -9.06 12.93
N PHE A 101 5.64 -9.41 11.83
CA PHE A 101 4.81 -10.61 11.74
C PHE A 101 5.42 -11.56 10.70
N GLN A 102 5.54 -12.84 11.07
CA GLN A 102 5.91 -13.92 10.17
C GLN A 102 4.87 -15.03 10.28
N ALA A 103 4.25 -15.40 9.16
CA ALA A 103 3.44 -16.60 9.06
C ALA A 103 4.25 -17.68 8.34
N GLY A 104 4.56 -18.77 9.05
CA GLY A 104 5.13 -19.98 8.45
C GLY A 104 4.05 -20.83 7.81
N ASP A 105 4.32 -21.35 6.62
CA ASP A 105 3.46 -22.36 5.99
C ASP A 105 3.47 -23.63 6.85
N LYS A 106 2.30 -24.02 7.37
CA LYS A 106 2.13 -25.34 7.97
C LYS A 106 1.87 -26.28 6.81
N GLY A 107 2.95 -26.90 6.33
CA GLY A 107 2.92 -27.83 5.20
C GLY A 107 1.70 -28.74 5.22
N HIS A 108 1.13 -28.95 4.03
CA HIS A 108 0.02 -29.87 3.83
C HIS A 108 0.39 -31.25 4.38
N GLY A 109 -0.49 -31.80 5.21
CA GLY A 109 -0.54 -33.24 5.46
C GLY A 109 -0.93 -33.99 4.19
#